data_AF-A0A831ZAB3-F1
#
_entry.id   AF-A0A831ZAB3-F1
#
_cell.length_a   1.000
_cell.length_b   1.000
_cell.length_c   1.000
_cell.angle_alpha   90.00
_cell.angle_beta   90.00
_cell.angle_gamma   90.00
#
_symmetry.space_group_name_H-M   'P 1'
#
loop_
_entity.id
_entity.type
_entity.pdbx_description
1 polymer ?
#
loop_
_entity_poly.entity_id
_entity_poly.type
_entity_poly.pdbx_seq_one_letter_code
_entity_poly.pdbx_strand_id
1 'polypeptide(L)'
;MMRSFMRIKQRMGFKEGVEFEVAFWSLKQKSNNDDQAFRALVKGKTPEEVIEMAKLYFAERQQANDPKYTQYASWEAMITKVIEEIKTPVTKKNQTHNTRVQNKANKIQGF
;
A
#
# COMPACT_ATOMS: atom_id res chain seq x y z
N MET A 1 -0.38 -13.90 12.23
CA MET A 1 -0.11 -12.46 12.04
C MET A 1 -1.40 -11.68 11.76
N MET A 2 -2.18 -12.01 10.72
CA MET A 2 -3.43 -11.29 10.38
C MET A 2 -4.51 -11.26 11.48
N ARG A 3 -4.63 -12.32 12.30
CA ARG A 3 -5.62 -12.36 13.40
C ARG A 3 -5.36 -11.33 14.50
N SER A 4 -4.10 -10.94 14.73
CA SER A 4 -3.76 -9.91 15.73
C SER A 4 -4.00 -8.51 15.14
N PHE A 5 -3.62 -8.30 13.89
CA PHE A 5 -3.91 -7.09 13.12
C PHE A 5 -5.41 -6.74 13.13
N MET A 6 -6.28 -7.69 12.77
CA MET A 6 -7.73 -7.45 12.72
C MET A 6 -8.33 -7.13 14.09
N ARG A 7 -7.85 -7.79 15.16
CA ARG A 7 -8.35 -7.53 16.53
C ARG A 7 -7.94 -6.16 17.07
N ILE A 8 -6.76 -5.69 16.70
CA ILE A 8 -6.28 -4.35 17.03
C ILE A 8 -7.12 -3.31 16.29
N LYS A 9 -7.28 -3.47 14.96
CA LYS A 9 -8.05 -2.56 14.11
C LYS A 9 -9.52 -2.43 14.55
N GLN A 10 -10.14 -3.52 15.01
CA GLN A 10 -11.54 -3.50 15.49
C GLN A 10 -11.78 -2.62 16.73
N ARG A 11 -10.72 -2.28 17.48
CA ARG A 11 -10.82 -1.43 18.66
C ARG A 11 -10.57 0.05 18.36
N MET A 12 -10.21 0.38 17.12
CA MET A 12 -9.85 1.73 16.68
C MET A 12 -11.00 2.41 15.95
N GLY A 13 -10.96 3.74 15.90
CA GLY A 13 -11.81 4.50 14.97
C GLY A 13 -11.46 4.17 13.51
N PHE A 14 -12.41 4.36 12.58
CA PHE A 14 -12.21 3.98 11.17
C PHE A 14 -10.94 4.59 10.55
N LYS A 15 -10.71 5.90 10.74
CA LYS A 15 -9.53 6.61 10.20
C LYS A 15 -8.23 6.03 10.77
N GLU A 16 -8.16 5.86 12.08
CA GLU A 16 -7.01 5.31 12.79
C GLU A 16 -6.73 3.87 12.38
N GLY A 17 -7.76 3.06 12.20
CA GLY A 17 -7.63 1.70 11.69
C GLY A 17 -7.10 1.63 10.25
N VAL A 18 -7.44 2.60 9.39
CA VAL A 18 -6.86 2.72 8.05
C VAL A 18 -5.40 3.18 8.12
N GLU A 19 -5.10 4.16 8.97
CA GLU A 19 -3.73 4.66 9.17
C GLU A 19 -2.78 3.54 9.67
N PHE A 20 -3.21 2.77 10.66
CA PHE A 20 -2.49 1.60 11.14
C PHE A 20 -2.29 0.53 10.06
N GLU A 21 -3.29 0.30 9.21
CA GLU A 21 -3.18 -0.63 8.09
C GLU A 21 -2.14 -0.19 7.06
N VAL A 22 -2.20 1.06 6.62
CA VAL A 22 -1.22 1.62 5.70
C VAL A 22 0.19 1.55 6.30
N ALA A 23 0.33 1.87 7.59
CA ALA A 23 1.60 1.77 8.31
C ALA A 23 2.14 0.33 8.34
N PHE A 24 1.29 -0.63 8.71
CA PHE A 24 1.64 -2.04 8.79
C PHE A 24 2.17 -2.59 7.45
N TRP A 25 1.48 -2.30 6.35
CA TRP A 25 1.91 -2.74 5.02
C TRP A 25 3.14 -2.00 4.50
N SER A 26 3.30 -0.72 4.83
CA SER A 26 4.49 0.06 4.47
C SER A 26 5.75 -0.50 5.12
N LEU A 27 5.66 -0.86 6.41
CA LEU A 27 6.78 -1.50 7.11
C LEU A 27 7.07 -2.91 6.58
N LYS A 28 6.04 -3.66 6.15
CA LYS A 28 6.27 -4.94 5.48
C LYS A 28 7.06 -4.77 4.18
N GLN A 29 6.78 -3.72 3.41
CA GLN A 29 7.57 -3.37 2.23
C GLN A 29 9.00 -2.95 2.60
N LYS A 30 9.18 -2.16 3.67
CA LYS A 30 10.52 -1.80 4.20
C LYS A 30 11.33 -3.04 4.55
N SER A 31 10.69 -4.09 5.05
CA SER A 31 11.29 -5.40 5.32
C SER A 31 11.46 -6.29 4.07
N ASN A 32 11.40 -5.74 2.85
CA ASN A 32 11.46 -6.48 1.59
C ASN A 32 10.39 -7.58 1.46
N ASN A 33 9.24 -7.39 2.12
CA ASN A 33 8.20 -8.40 2.28
C ASN A 33 8.63 -9.68 3.00
N ASP A 34 9.80 -9.69 3.64
CA ASP A 34 10.24 -10.81 4.47
C ASP A 34 9.48 -10.84 5.79
N ASP A 35 8.89 -12.00 6.06
CA ASP A 35 7.95 -12.19 7.16
C ASP A 35 8.65 -12.25 8.52
N GLN A 36 9.92 -12.68 8.57
CA GLN A 36 10.70 -12.76 9.81
C GLN A 36 11.26 -11.39 10.18
N ALA A 37 11.87 -10.68 9.23
CA ALA A 37 12.36 -9.32 9.39
C ALA A 37 11.22 -8.37 9.76
N PHE A 38 10.07 -8.50 9.10
CA PHE A 38 8.88 -7.71 9.43
C PHE A 38 8.41 -7.99 10.87
N ARG A 39 8.34 -9.26 11.29
CA ARG A 39 7.99 -9.59 12.68
C ARG A 39 8.96 -8.98 13.66
N ALA A 40 10.26 -9.10 13.40
CA ALA A 40 11.28 -8.53 14.27
C ALA A 40 11.13 -7.02 14.39
N LEU A 41 10.79 -6.34 13.29
CA LEU A 41 10.58 -4.90 13.23
C LEU A 41 9.36 -4.43 14.05
N VAL A 42 8.23 -5.15 13.99
CA VAL A 42 6.98 -4.74 14.66
C VAL A 42 6.74 -5.43 16.01
N LYS A 43 7.62 -6.33 16.43
CA LYS A 43 7.43 -7.13 17.65
C LYS A 43 7.37 -6.22 18.89
N GLY A 44 6.31 -6.37 19.67
CA GLY A 44 6.12 -5.63 20.93
C GLY A 44 5.77 -4.15 20.76
N LYS A 45 5.60 -3.68 19.51
CA LYS A 45 5.25 -2.30 19.21
C LYS A 45 3.75 -2.06 19.36
N THR A 46 3.39 -0.90 19.89
CA THR A 46 2.00 -0.44 19.89
C THR A 46 1.59 0.03 18.49
N PRO A 47 0.28 0.15 18.20
CA PRO A 47 -0.17 0.68 16.92
C PRO A 47 0.35 2.08 16.62
N GLU A 48 0.44 2.94 17.64
CA GLU A 48 0.95 4.30 17.53
C GLU A 48 2.44 4.28 17.13
N GLU A 49 3.25 3.44 17.78
CA GLU A 49 4.66 3.26 17.41
C GLU A 49 4.81 2.72 15.99
N VAL A 50 3.93 1.80 15.56
CA VAL A 50 3.91 1.29 14.18
C VAL A 50 3.61 2.40 13.18
N ILE A 51 2.66 3.28 13.50
CA ILE A 51 2.32 4.44 12.68
C ILE A 51 3.51 5.41 12.60
N GLU A 52 4.14 5.74 13.73
CA GLU A 52 5.30 6.64 13.75
C GLU A 52 6.47 6.09 12.92
N MET A 53 6.79 4.80 13.05
CA MET A 53 7.82 4.16 12.23
C MET A 53 7.51 4.25 10.73
N ALA A 54 6.23 4.10 10.36
CA ALA A 54 5.82 4.22 8.97
C ALA A 54 5.88 5.66 8.45
N LYS A 55 5.58 6.67 9.28
CA LYS A 55 5.76 8.09 8.95
C LYS A 55 7.24 8.40 8.67
N LEU A 56 8.15 7.87 9.47
CA LEU A 56 9.59 8.01 9.23
C LEU A 56 9.99 7.37 7.90
N TYR A 57 9.53 6.15 7.64
CA TYR A 57 9.76 5.48 6.36
C TYR A 57 9.18 6.24 5.16
N PHE A 58 8.00 6.85 5.31
CA PHE A 58 7.42 7.71 4.29
C PHE A 58 8.32 8.91 3.97
N ALA A 59 8.83 9.60 5.00
CA ALA A 59 9.75 10.72 4.83
C ALA A 59 11.06 10.28 4.14
N GLU A 60 11.63 9.13 4.54
CA GLU A 60 12.80 8.52 3.87
C GLU A 60 12.53 8.29 2.37
N ARG A 61 11.34 7.78 2.03
CA ARG A 61 10.95 7.51 0.63
C ARG A 61 10.70 8.76 -0.18
N GLN A 62 10.14 9.81 0.43
CA GLN A 62 10.01 11.11 -0.21
C GLN A 62 11.38 11.72 -0.53
N GLN A 63 12.32 11.65 0.42
CA GLN A 63 13.70 12.11 0.20
C GLN A 63 14.43 11.30 -0.87
N ALA A 64 14.11 10.02 -0.99
CA ALA A 64 14.59 9.16 -2.07
C ALA A 64 13.92 9.41 -3.44
N ASN A 65 13.04 10.41 -3.54
CA ASN A 65 12.26 10.73 -4.75
C ASN A 65 11.45 9.56 -5.31
N ASP A 66 10.98 8.64 -4.45
CA ASP A 66 10.13 7.54 -4.90
C ASP A 66 8.76 8.08 -5.36
N PRO A 67 8.39 7.93 -6.65
CA PRO A 67 7.15 8.49 -7.21
C PRO A 67 5.89 8.04 -6.48
N LYS A 68 5.92 6.86 -5.83
CA LYS A 68 4.79 6.36 -5.06
C LYS A 68 4.48 7.22 -3.85
N TYR A 69 5.47 7.92 -3.31
CA TYR A 69 5.36 8.70 -2.07
C TYR A 69 5.42 10.21 -2.33
N THR A 70 6.17 10.65 -3.33
CA THR A 70 6.30 12.09 -3.65
C THR A 70 5.02 12.70 -4.25
N GLN A 71 4.11 11.88 -4.78
CA GLN A 71 2.80 12.34 -5.23
C GLN A 71 1.92 12.90 -4.09
N TYR A 72 2.24 12.59 -2.83
CA TYR A 72 1.51 13.06 -1.66
C TYR A 72 2.27 14.20 -0.99
N ALA A 73 1.56 15.29 -0.65
CA ALA A 73 2.15 16.42 0.06
C ALA A 73 2.58 16.08 1.50
N SER A 74 1.86 15.14 2.13
CA SER A 74 2.15 14.67 3.49
C SER A 74 1.62 13.25 3.70
N TRP A 75 2.02 12.63 4.82
CA TRP A 75 1.45 11.37 5.27
C TRP A 75 -0.07 11.45 5.41
N GLU A 76 -0.58 12.51 6.04
CA GLU A 76 -2.00 12.73 6.26
C GLU A 76 -2.77 12.88 4.93
N ALA A 77 -2.16 13.50 3.91
CA ALA A 77 -2.73 13.58 2.57
C ALA A 77 -2.84 12.19 1.93
N MET A 78 -1.83 11.34 2.09
CA MET A 78 -1.86 9.95 1.64
C MET A 78 -2.98 9.16 2.35
N ILE A 79 -3.06 9.25 3.68
CA ILE A 79 -4.11 8.56 4.44
C ILE A 79 -5.51 9.02 4.03
N THR A 80 -5.69 10.34 3.83
CA THR A 80 -6.96 10.89 3.36
C THR A 80 -7.34 10.32 2.00
N LYS A 81 -6.38 10.21 1.07
CA LYS A 81 -6.62 9.63 -0.26
C LYS A 81 -7.03 8.16 -0.18
N VAL A 82 -6.33 7.36 0.64
CA VAL A 82 -6.69 5.94 0.87
C VAL A 82 -8.09 5.82 1.45
N ILE A 83 -8.47 6.68 2.39
CA ILE A 83 -9.81 6.70 2.99
C ILE A 83 -10.88 7.03 1.94
N GLU A 84 -10.63 8.00 1.06
CA GLU A 84 -11.53 8.31 -0.06
C GLU A 84 -11.72 7.09 -0.96
N GLU A 85 -10.63 6.44 -1.37
CA GLU A 85 -10.65 5.26 -2.25
C GLU A 85 -11.44 4.09 -1.65
N ILE A 86 -11.32 3.86 -0.34
CA ILE A 86 -12.11 2.84 0.37
C ILE A 86 -13.60 3.19 0.37
N LYS A 87 -13.95 4.48 0.53
CA LYS A 87 -15.34 4.94 0.59
C LYS A 87 -15.99 5.02 -0.78
N THR A 88 -15.23 5.22 -1.84
CA THR A 88 -15.74 5.23 -3.21
C THR A 88 -16.04 3.79 -3.65
N PRO A 89 -17.30 3.43 -3.94
CA PRO A 89 -17.58 2.16 -4.58
C PRO A 89 -16.92 2.16 -5.96
N VAL A 90 -16.04 1.19 -6.20
CA VAL A 90 -15.35 1.00 -7.48
C VAL A 90 -16.39 0.76 -8.58
N THR A 91 -16.83 1.82 -9.24
CA THR A 91 -17.44 1.71 -10.57
C THR A 91 -16.31 1.34 -11.52
N LYS A 92 -16.17 0.04 -11.79
CA LYS A 92 -15.17 -0.56 -12.67
C LYS A 92 -15.03 0.26 -13.97
N LYS A 93 -14.01 1.13 -14.07
CA LYS A 93 -13.61 1.71 -15.34
C LYS A 93 -12.62 0.76 -16.01
N ASN A 94 -13.15 0.14 -17.06
CA ASN A 94 -12.49 -0.68 -18.08
C ASN A 94 -11.02 -0.33 -18.30
N GLN A 95 -10.12 -1.18 -17.79
CA GLN A 95 -8.86 -1.48 -18.47
C GLN A 95 -8.97 -2.90 -19.00
N THR A 96 -9.84 -3.07 -19.99
CA THR A 96 -9.83 -4.23 -20.86
C THR A 96 -8.47 -4.23 -21.56
N HIS A 97 -7.68 -5.27 -21.30
CA HIS A 97 -6.44 -5.57 -22.00
C HIS A 97 -6.59 -5.35 -23.51
N ASN A 98 -6.06 -4.23 -24.03
CA ASN A 98 -5.77 -4.09 -25.44
C ASN A 98 -4.48 -4.86 -25.76
N THR A 99 -4.57 -6.19 -25.72
CA THR A 99 -3.51 -7.10 -26.18
C THR A 99 -4.10 -8.10 -27.18
N ARG A 100 -4.93 -7.59 -28.12
CA ARG A 100 -5.44 -8.38 -29.25
C ARG A 100 -5.42 -7.63 -30.58
N VAL A 101 -4.42 -6.77 -30.81
CA VAL A 101 -4.22 -6.14 -32.13
C VAL A 101 -2.85 -6.41 -32.74
N GLN A 102 -1.89 -7.02 -32.03
CA GLN A 102 -0.56 -7.30 -32.59
C GLN A 102 -0.31 -8.74 -33.08
N ASN A 103 -1.24 -9.68 -32.90
CA ASN A 103 -1.10 -11.08 -33.36
C ASN A 103 -1.92 -11.43 -34.60
N LYS A 104 -2.04 -10.51 -35.57
CA LYS A 104 -2.53 -10.82 -36.92
C LYS A 104 -1.64 -10.31 -38.07
N ALA A 105 -0.44 -9.79 -37.77
CA ALA A 105 0.49 -9.32 -38.81
C ALA A 105 1.60 -10.32 -39.19
N ASN A 106 1.78 -11.44 -38.47
CA ASN A 106 2.90 -12.37 -38.69
C ASN A 106 2.48 -13.83 -38.92
N LYS A 107 1.54 -14.09 -39.85
CA LYS A 107 1.34 -15.45 -40.35
C LYS A 107 0.75 -15.54 -41.76
N ILE A 108 1.16 -14.68 -42.69
CA ILE A 108 0.94 -14.90 -44.14
C ILE A 108 2.12 -14.34 -44.95
N GLN A 109 3.34 -14.75 -44.62
CA GLN A 109 4.46 -14.80 -45.56
C GLN A 109 5.25 -16.07 -45.23
N GLY A 110 5.30 -17.00 -46.19
CA GLY A 110 5.85 -18.34 -46.01
C GLY A 110 4.77 -19.40 -46.16
N PHE A 111 4.28 -19.61 -47.38
CA PHE A 111 4.69 -20.70 -48.27
C PHE A 111 4.35 -20.31 -49.70
#